data_AF-A0ABD5UWZ7-F1
#
_entry.id   AF-A0ABD5UWZ7-F1
#
_cell.length_a   1.000
_cell.length_b   1.000
_cell.length_c   1.000
_cell.angle_alpha   90.00
_cell.angle_beta   90.00
_cell.angle_gamma   90.00
#
_symmetry.space_group_name_H-M   'P 1'
#
loop_
_entity.id
_entity.type
_entity.pdbx_description
1 polymer ?
#
loop_
_entity_poly.entity_id
_entity_poly.type
_entity_poly.pdbx_seq_one_letter_code
_entity_poly.pdbx_strand_id
1 'polypeptide(L)'
;MQVTLRDVRDRIESLASDVGRYRLVCARTGETPVPVAGLSFESREIARNAAREAERYRSALRRYDDGLAHHDLIVCERSGGDR
;
A
#
# COMPACT_ATOMS: atom_id res chain seq x y z
N MET A 1 3.67 -15.46 17.67
CA MET A 1 4.40 -15.57 16.39
C MET A 1 4.62 -14.16 15.88
N GLN A 2 5.87 -13.76 15.62
CA GLN A 2 6.22 -12.42 15.18
C GLN A 2 5.96 -12.34 13.67
N VAL A 3 5.01 -11.51 13.24
CA VAL A 3 4.73 -11.32 11.80
C VAL A 3 5.94 -10.63 11.18
N THR A 4 6.56 -11.26 10.17
CA THR A 4 7.73 -10.69 9.50
C THR A 4 7.31 -9.65 8.46
N LEU A 5 8.24 -8.79 8.06
CA LEU A 5 8.04 -7.85 6.95
C LEU A 5 7.59 -8.57 5.67
N ARG A 6 8.08 -9.80 5.44
CA ARG A 6 7.70 -10.62 4.30
C ARG A 6 6.25 -11.10 4.39
N ASP A 7 5.83 -11.57 5.57
CA ASP A 7 4.44 -12.01 5.78
C ASP A 7 3.44 -10.86 5.56
N VAL A 8 3.78 -9.64 6.00
CA VAL A 8 2.93 -8.47 5.74
C VAL A 8 2.89 -8.15 4.24
N ARG A 9 4.02 -8.23 3.54
CA ARG A 9 4.07 -8.03 2.09
C ARG A 9 3.20 -9.06 1.36
N ASP A 10 3.37 -10.35 1.65
CA ASP A 10 2.62 -11.42 1.00
C ASP A 10 1.11 -11.25 1.23
N ARG A 11 0.71 -10.79 2.42
CA ARG A 11 -0.70 -10.51 2.71
C ARG A 11 -1.25 -9.31 1.95
N ILE A 12 -0.45 -8.26 1.76
CA ILE A 12 -0.83 -7.10 0.94
C ILE A 12 -0.95 -7.52 -0.54
N GLU A 13 0.02 -8.29 -1.04
CA GLU A 13 0.02 -8.83 -2.41
C GLU A 13 -1.17 -9.76 -2.65
N SER A 14 -1.55 -10.59 -1.69
CA SER A 14 -2.75 -11.43 -1.76
C SER A 14 -4.07 -10.64 -1.81
N LEU A 15 -4.09 -9.39 -1.35
CA LEU A 15 -5.25 -8.51 -1.45
C LEU A 15 -5.28 -7.76 -2.79
N ALA A 16 -4.15 -7.73 -3.51
CA ALA A 16 -4.06 -7.04 -4.78
C ALA A 16 -4.86 -7.79 -5.87
N SER A 17 -5.31 -7.01 -6.84
CA SER A 17 -6.05 -7.48 -8.01
C SER A 17 -5.50 -6.78 -9.25
N ASP A 18 -5.17 -7.55 -10.27
CA ASP A 18 -4.65 -7.04 -11.56
C ASP A 18 -5.68 -6.17 -12.30
N VAL A 19 -6.97 -6.38 -12.03
CA VAL A 19 -8.09 -5.60 -12.60
C VAL A 19 -8.59 -4.52 -11.63
N GLY A 20 -7.88 -4.30 -10.52
CA GLY A 20 -8.24 -3.32 -9.52
C GLY A 20 -8.18 -1.89 -10.04
N ARG A 21 -9.22 -1.10 -9.75
CA ARG A 21 -9.24 0.34 -10.07
C ARG A 21 -8.71 1.22 -8.95
N TYR A 22 -8.50 0.68 -7.76
CA TYR A 22 -7.98 1.43 -6.62
C TYR A 22 -6.50 1.15 -6.44
N ARG A 23 -5.69 2.18 -6.24
CA ARG A 23 -4.27 2.06 -5.93
C ARG A 23 -3.94 2.84 -4.69
N LEU A 24 -2.80 2.52 -4.08
CA LEU A 24 -2.25 3.29 -2.98
C LEU A 24 -1.22 4.27 -3.55
N VAL A 25 -1.22 5.51 -3.06
CA VAL A 25 -0.19 6.50 -3.39
C VAL A 25 0.18 7.28 -2.14
N CYS A 26 1.39 7.80 -2.11
CA CYS A 26 1.77 8.78 -1.11
C CYS A 26 1.04 10.09 -1.39
N ALA A 27 0.33 10.63 -0.39
CA ALA A 27 -0.36 11.91 -0.51
C ALA A 27 0.58 13.07 -0.88
N ARG A 28 1.88 12.95 -0.57
CA ARG A 28 2.89 14.00 -0.80
C ARG A 28 3.49 13.97 -2.20
N THR A 29 3.80 12.79 -2.73
CA THR A 29 4.51 12.65 -4.01
C THR A 29 3.62 12.12 -5.13
N GLY A 30 2.46 11.54 -4.80
CA GLY A 30 1.61 10.83 -5.77
C GLY A 30 2.19 9.50 -6.24
N GLU A 31 3.38 9.13 -5.76
CA GLU A 31 4.04 7.87 -6.10
C GLU A 31 3.59 6.75 -5.19
N THR A 32 3.67 5.52 -5.68
CA THR A 32 3.33 4.33 -4.91
C THR A 32 4.60 3.75 -4.26
N PRO A 33 4.79 3.89 -2.94
CA PRO A 33 5.98 3.37 -2.28
C PRO A 33 5.89 1.85 -2.06
N VAL A 34 7.03 1.20 -1.94
CA VAL A 34 7.13 -0.21 -1.50
C VAL A 34 6.57 -0.32 -0.06
N PRO A 35 5.73 -1.32 0.25
CA PRO A 35 5.46 -2.57 -0.50
C PRO A 35 4.28 -2.52 -1.46
N VAL A 36 3.55 -1.40 -1.56
CA VAL A 36 2.32 -1.31 -2.36
C VAL A 36 2.58 -0.92 -3.82
N ALA A 37 3.86 -0.72 -4.17
CA ALA A 37 4.33 -0.36 -5.51
C ALA A 37 3.81 -1.34 -6.56
N GLY A 38 3.05 -0.83 -7.53
CA GLY A 38 2.49 -1.62 -8.63
C GLY A 38 1.21 -2.40 -8.28
N LEU A 39 0.75 -2.38 -7.03
CA LEU A 39 -0.46 -3.07 -6.62
C LEU A 39 -1.71 -2.23 -6.88
N SER A 40 -2.75 -2.90 -7.36
CA SER A 40 -4.09 -2.35 -7.51
C SER A 40 -5.08 -3.22 -6.72
N PHE A 41 -6.24 -2.66 -6.39
CA PHE A 41 -7.24 -3.27 -5.53
C PHE A 41 -8.61 -3.09 -6.18
N GLU A 42 -9.45 -4.11 -6.06
CA GLU A 42 -10.78 -4.13 -6.67
C GLU A 42 -11.72 -3.11 -6.03
N SER A 43 -11.63 -2.95 -4.72
CA SER A 43 -12.52 -2.13 -3.92
C SER A 43 -11.78 -1.17 -3.00
N ARG A 44 -12.40 -0.01 -2.72
CA ARG A 44 -11.88 0.98 -1.78
C ARG A 44 -11.64 0.40 -0.39
N GLU A 45 -12.50 -0.51 0.06
CA GLU A 45 -12.36 -1.17 1.37
C GLU A 45 -11.09 -2.05 1.43
N ILE A 46 -10.86 -2.86 0.39
CA ILE A 46 -9.65 -3.68 0.26
C ILE A 46 -8.41 -2.78 0.23
N ALA A 47 -8.44 -1.71 -0.58
CA ALA A 47 -7.35 -0.74 -0.65
C ALA A 47 -7.07 -0.08 0.71
N ARG A 48 -8.11 0.22 1.49
CA ARG A 48 -7.97 0.78 2.84
C ARG A 48 -7.37 -0.22 3.81
N ASN A 49 -7.73 -1.50 3.70
CA ASN A 49 -7.13 -2.56 4.51
C ASN A 49 -5.64 -2.72 4.17
N ALA A 50 -5.31 -2.76 2.88
CA ALA A 50 -3.92 -2.80 2.41
C ALA A 50 -3.11 -1.57 2.85
N ALA A 51 -3.70 -0.36 2.86
CA ALA A 51 -3.07 0.84 3.44
C ALA A 51 -2.65 0.61 4.90
N ARG A 52 -3.57 0.09 5.74
CA ARG A 52 -3.28 -0.17 7.16
C ARG A 52 -2.17 -1.19 7.35
N GLU A 53 -2.16 -2.26 6.55
CA GLU A 53 -1.09 -3.26 6.59
C GLU A 53 0.25 -2.67 6.11
N ALA A 54 0.24 -1.82 5.08
CA ALA A 54 1.43 -1.12 4.62
C ALA A 54 1.96 -0.12 5.67
N GLU A 55 1.09 0.56 6.41
CA GLU A 55 1.47 1.40 7.55
C GLU A 55 2.15 0.58 8.65
N ARG A 56 1.64 -0.62 8.95
CA ARG A 56 2.28 -1.55 9.91
C ARG A 56 3.65 -2.00 9.42
N TYR A 57 3.77 -2.37 8.15
CA TYR A 57 5.05 -2.72 7.52
C TYR A 57 6.09 -1.59 7.66
N ARG A 58 5.69 -0.34 7.36
CA ARG A 58 6.58 0.82 7.46
C ARG A 58 6.94 1.15 8.91
N SER A 59 5.99 0.99 9.83
CA SER A 59 6.24 1.17 11.27
C SER A 59 7.23 0.14 11.80
N ALA A 60 7.16 -1.10 11.32
CA ALA A 60 8.15 -2.13 11.64
C ALA A 60 9.51 -1.83 11.01
N LEU A 61 9.56 -1.36 9.76
CA LEU A 61 10.79 -0.93 9.08
C LEU A 61 11.51 0.20 9.81
N ARG A 62 10.76 1.16 10.37
CA ARG A 62 11.34 2.27 11.14
C ARG A 62 12.17 1.86 12.33
N ARG A 63 11.90 0.69 12.89
CA ARG A 63 12.73 0.13 13.95
C ARG A 63 14.15 -0.20 13.47
N TYR A 64 14.33 -0.37 12.16
CA TYR A 64 15.60 -0.66 11.51
C TYR A 64 16.19 0.56 10.79
N ASP A 65 15.34 1.49 10.33
CA ASP A 65 15.75 2.69 9.59
C ASP A 65 14.99 3.93 10.08
N ASP A 66 15.62 4.70 10.97
CA ASP A 66 15.06 5.94 11.52
C ASP A 66 14.90 7.06 10.47
N GLY A 67 15.56 6.93 9.30
CA GLY A 67 15.48 7.90 8.20
C GLY A 67 14.20 7.77 7.35
N LEU A 68 13.36 6.78 7.63
CA LEU A 68 12.22 6.46 6.78
C LEU A 68 11.11 7.52 6.86
N ALA A 69 10.94 8.26 5.76
CA ALA A 69 9.94 9.33 5.65
C ALA A 69 8.51 8.85 5.99
N HIS A 70 7.76 9.74 6.66
CA HIS A 70 6.31 9.60 6.85
C HIS A 70 5.63 9.73 5.48
N HIS A 71 5.09 8.62 4.99
CA HIS A 71 4.24 8.62 3.81
C HIS A 71 2.82 8.31 4.26
N ASP A 72 1.94 9.30 4.15
CA ASP A 72 0.50 9.08 4.29
C ASP A 72 0.01 8.38 3.02
N LEU A 73 -0.32 7.10 3.15
CA LEU A 73 -0.85 6.30 2.05
C LEU A 73 -2.34 6.59 1.90
N ILE A 74 -2.72 7.18 0.78
CA ILE A 74 -4.10 7.44 0.43
C ILE A 74 -4.55 6.48 -0.67
N VAL A 75 -5.83 6.11 -0.63
CA VAL A 75 -6.47 5.34 -1.69
C VAL A 75 -6.84 6.30 -2.81
N CYS A 76 -6.23 6.11 -3.97
CA CYS A 76 -6.60 6.80 -5.20
C CYS A 76 -7.32 5.83 -6.13
N GLU A 77 -8.47 6.27 -6.63
CA GLU A 77 -9.12 5.58 -7.72
C GLU A 77 -8.47 6.01 -9.05
N ARG A 78 -8.14 5.03 -9.90
CA ARG A 78 -7.89 5.26 -11.31
C ARG A 78 -9.24 5.63 -11.91
N SER A 79 -9.53 6.92 -11.95
CA SER A 79 -10.60 7.46 -12.79
C SER A 79 -10.36 6.89 -14.19
N GLY A 80 -11.21 5.99 -14.65
CA GLY A 80 -11.16 5.51 -16.01
C GLY A 80 -11.17 6.74 -16.88
N GLY A 81 -10.03 7.05 -17.49
CA GLY A 81 -9.93 8.16 -18.42
C GLY A 81 -10.88 7.84 -19.55
N ASP A 82 -12.01 8.54 -19.53
CA ASP A 82 -13.00 8.61 -20.58
C ASP A 82 -12.30 8.69 -21.94
N ARG A 83 -12.62 7.75 -22.82
CA ARG A 83 -12.49 7.92 -24.27
C ARG A 83 -13.73 7.37 -24.93
#